data_AF-A0A851K4M5-F1
#
_entry.id   AF-A0A851K4M5-F1
#
_cell.length_a   1.000
_cell.length_b   1.000
_cell.length_c   1.000
_cell.angle_alpha   90.00
_cell.angle_beta   90.00
_cell.angle_gamma   90.00
#
_symmetry.space_group_name_H-M   'P 1'
#
loop_
_entity.id
_entity.type
_entity.pdbx_description
1 polymer ?
#
loop_
_entity_poly.entity_id
_entity_poly.type
_entity_poly.pdbx_seq_one_letter_code
_entity_poly.pdbx_strand_id
1 'polypeptide(L)'
;CGECGNNFSTKSSLNVHQRIHSGERPFECDQCQKRFVTSSSLIVHKRIHTGERPFRCPSCEKSFNQRAALIAHWHVHTREKPYECAQCRKSFSHSSTLSRHQRRH
;
A
#
# COMPACT_ATOMS: atom_id res chain seq x y z
N CYS A 1 -5.54 2.29 20.38
CA CYS A 1 -5.54 0.81 20.39
C CYS A 1 -4.80 0.39 21.65
N GLY A 2 -5.42 -0.42 22.50
CA GLY A 2 -4.82 -0.84 23.78
C GLY A 2 -3.59 -1.73 23.62
N GLU A 3 -3.43 -2.40 22.47
CA GLU A 3 -2.35 -3.38 22.24
C GLU A 3 -1.09 -2.77 21.62
N CYS A 4 -1.22 -1.71 20.82
CA CYS A 4 -0.09 -1.13 20.07
C CYS A 4 0.01 0.40 20.15
N GLY A 5 -0.82 1.05 20.97
CA GLY A 5 -0.78 2.50 21.18
C GLY A 5 -1.26 3.36 20.00
N ASN A 6 -1.62 2.75 18.86
CA ASN A 6 -2.09 3.49 17.68
C ASN A 6 -3.39 4.27 17.96
N ASN A 7 -3.45 5.53 17.53
CA ASN A 7 -4.60 6.41 17.70
C ASN A 7 -5.50 6.40 16.46
N PHE A 8 -6.82 6.40 16.67
CA PHE A 8 -7.82 6.37 15.61
C PHE A 8 -8.90 7.41 15.88
N SER A 9 -9.24 8.21 14.86
CA SER A 9 -10.25 9.26 14.98
C SER A 9 -11.68 8.74 15.07
N THR A 10 -11.92 7.47 14.72
CA THR A 10 -13.25 6.86 14.77
C THR A 10 -13.20 5.46 15.37
N LYS A 11 -14.31 5.06 16.02
CA LYS A 11 -14.49 3.71 16.57
C LYS A 11 -14.47 2.64 15.48
N SER A 12 -15.08 2.90 14.32
CA SER A 12 -15.05 1.96 13.19
C SER A 12 -13.64 1.69 12.70
N SER A 13 -12.78 2.72 12.59
CA SER A 13 -11.37 2.55 12.23
C SER A 13 -10.61 1.74 13.27
N LEU A 14 -10.86 1.97 14.56
CA LEU A 14 -10.26 1.18 15.64
C LEU A 14 -10.68 -0.30 15.57
N ASN A 15 -11.98 -0.57 15.39
CA ASN A 15 -12.50 -1.94 15.29
C ASN A 15 -11.89 -2.69 14.10
N VAL A 16 -11.77 -2.04 12.94
CA VAL A 16 -11.12 -2.63 11.77
C VAL A 16 -9.63 -2.90 12.06
N HIS A 17 -8.95 -1.99 12.75
CA HIS A 17 -7.56 -2.18 13.14
C HIS A 17 -7.37 -3.35 14.11
N GLN A 18 -8.29 -3.57 15.06
CA GLN A 18 -8.21 -4.68 16.01
C GLN A 18 -8.18 -6.06 15.32
N ARG A 19 -8.72 -6.18 14.11
CA ARG A 19 -8.62 -7.41 13.31
C ARG A 19 -7.18 -7.81 12.96
N ILE A 20 -6.24 -6.86 12.97
CA ILE A 20 -4.82 -7.14 12.78
C ILE A 20 -4.28 -7.93 13.97
N HIS A 21 -4.77 -7.65 15.18
CA HIS A 21 -4.37 -8.32 16.40
C HIS A 21 -5.04 -9.68 16.55
N SER A 22 -6.35 -9.78 16.29
CA SER A 22 -7.08 -11.04 16.37
C SER A 22 -6.78 -12.00 15.20
N GLY A 23 -6.19 -11.51 14.12
CA GLY A 23 -5.99 -12.26 12.88
C GLY A 23 -7.27 -12.44 12.06
N GLU A 24 -8.39 -11.83 12.45
CA GLU A 24 -9.67 -11.94 11.76
C GLU A 24 -9.58 -11.37 10.34
N ARG A 25 -9.93 -12.20 9.35
CA ARG A 25 -9.97 -11.82 7.93
C ARG A 25 -11.30 -12.23 7.31
N PRO A 26 -12.36 -11.41 7.46
CA PRO A 26 -13.71 -11.81 7.08
C PRO A 26 -13.92 -11.95 5.57
N PHE A 27 -13.10 -11.26 4.78
CA PHE A 27 -13.35 -11.11 3.35
C PHE A 27 -12.48 -12.08 2.57
N GLU A 28 -13.09 -13.03 1.87
CA GLU A 28 -12.39 -14.08 1.13
C GLU A 28 -12.48 -13.85 -0.38
N CYS A 29 -11.40 -14.15 -1.09
CA CYS A 29 -11.40 -14.20 -2.53
C CYS A 29 -11.88 -15.57 -3.01
N ASP A 30 -13.01 -15.58 -3.70
CA ASP A 30 -13.62 -16.73 -4.37
C ASP A 30 -12.65 -17.46 -5.33
N GLN A 31 -11.77 -16.73 -6.02
CA GLN A 31 -10.89 -17.31 -7.04
C GLN A 31 -9.62 -17.97 -6.48
N CYS A 32 -9.12 -17.55 -5.31
CA CYS A 32 -7.85 -18.05 -4.76
C CYS A 32 -7.85 -18.28 -3.24
N GLN A 33 -9.02 -18.16 -2.61
CA GLN A 33 -9.27 -18.41 -1.18
C GLN A 33 -8.43 -17.52 -0.23
N LYS A 34 -7.77 -16.48 -0.76
CA LYS A 34 -7.02 -15.51 0.05
C LYS A 34 -7.97 -14.63 0.86
N ARG A 35 -7.64 -14.41 2.13
CA ARG A 35 -8.47 -13.66 3.09
C ARG A 35 -7.89 -12.28 3.43
N PHE A 36 -8.79 -11.32 3.58
CA PHE A 36 -8.53 -9.90 3.74
C PHE A 36 -9.26 -9.33 4.95
N VAL A 37 -8.65 -8.29 5.55
CA VAL A 37 -9.20 -7.60 6.74
C VAL A 37 -10.36 -6.66 6.37
N THR A 38 -10.33 -6.10 5.16
CA THR A 38 -11.34 -5.15 4.66
C THR A 38 -11.86 -5.53 3.28
N SER A 39 -13.13 -5.21 3.00
CA SER A 39 -13.75 -5.44 1.69
C SER A 39 -13.04 -4.67 0.58
N SER A 40 -12.63 -3.42 0.82
CA SER A 40 -11.88 -2.61 -0.15
C SER A 40 -10.57 -3.28 -0.57
N SER A 41 -9.85 -3.91 0.36
CA SER A 41 -8.62 -4.64 0.03
C SER A 41 -8.89 -5.90 -0.80
N LEU A 42 -10.01 -6.60 -0.57
CA LEU A 42 -10.46 -7.70 -1.42
C LEU A 42 -10.82 -7.20 -2.83
N ILE A 43 -11.55 -6.09 -2.97
CA ILE A 43 -11.91 -5.52 -4.28
C ILE A 43 -10.66 -5.17 -5.09
N VAL A 44 -9.69 -4.49 -4.47
CA VAL A 44 -8.42 -4.17 -5.11
C VAL A 44 -7.65 -5.44 -5.47
N HIS A 45 -7.67 -6.46 -4.60
CA HIS A 45 -7.06 -7.74 -4.90
C HIS A 45 -7.70 -8.43 -6.11
N LYS A 46 -9.04 -8.42 -6.23
CA LYS A 46 -9.73 -9.06 -7.37
C LYS A 46 -9.26 -8.55 -8.74
N ARG A 47 -8.75 -7.32 -8.82
CA ARG A 47 -8.15 -6.76 -10.04
C ARG A 47 -6.95 -7.54 -10.56
N ILE A 48 -6.26 -8.30 -9.71
CA ILE A 48 -5.15 -9.14 -10.18
C ILE A 48 -5.65 -10.30 -11.05
N HIS A 49 -6.85 -10.78 -10.79
CA HIS A 49 -7.43 -11.91 -11.53
C HIS A 49 -8.10 -11.45 -12.81
N THR A 50 -8.76 -10.28 -12.76
CA THR A 50 -9.40 -9.69 -13.95
C THR A 50 -8.42 -8.97 -14.87
N GLY A 51 -7.22 -8.65 -14.38
CA GLY A 51 -6.25 -7.81 -15.10
C GLY A 51 -6.64 -6.33 -15.18
N GLU A 52 -7.67 -5.90 -14.44
CA GLU A 52 -8.16 -4.52 -14.46
C GLU A 52 -7.08 -3.53 -13.96
N ARG A 53 -6.77 -2.54 -14.79
CA ARG A 53 -5.77 -1.50 -14.48
C ARG A 53 -6.36 -0.11 -14.73
N PRO A 54 -7.26 0.37 -13.85
CA PRO A 54 -8.02 1.60 -14.09
C PRO A 54 -7.16 2.87 -14.01
N PHE A 55 -5.94 2.80 -13.47
CA PHE A 55 -5.09 3.97 -13.27
C PHE A 55 -4.03 4.06 -14.37
N ARG A 56 -4.32 4.79 -15.44
CA ARG A 56 -3.39 5.02 -16.56
C ARG A 56 -2.42 6.16 -16.26
N CYS A 57 -1.15 6.00 -16.64
CA CYS A 57 -0.17 7.08 -16.62
C CYS A 57 -0.46 8.09 -17.74
N PRO A 58 -0.48 9.40 -17.47
CA PRO A 58 -0.73 10.39 -18.51
C PRO A 58 0.48 10.61 -19.44
N SER A 59 1.69 10.22 -19.02
CA SER A 59 2.93 10.43 -19.78
C SER A 59 3.48 9.16 -20.45
N CYS A 60 2.82 8.01 -20.29
CA CYS A 60 3.17 6.79 -21.02
C CYS A 60 1.98 5.81 -21.07
N GLU A 61 2.12 4.70 -21.78
CA GLU A 61 1.04 3.71 -21.95
C GLU A 61 0.85 2.77 -20.75
N LYS A 62 1.62 2.95 -19.67
CA LYS A 62 1.54 2.07 -18.50
C LYS A 62 0.27 2.35 -17.69
N SER A 63 -0.40 1.27 -17.27
CA SER A 63 -1.57 1.31 -16.39
C SER A 63 -1.35 0.46 -15.14
N PHE A 64 -2.00 0.84 -14.04
CA PHE A 64 -1.84 0.25 -12.72
C PHE A 64 -3.19 -0.16 -12.12
N ASN A 65 -3.18 -1.21 -11.30
CA ASN A 65 -4.37 -1.69 -10.58
C ASN A 65 -4.69 -0.86 -9.31
N GLN A 66 -3.75 -0.02 -8.87
CA GLN A 66 -3.83 0.82 -7.68
C GLN A 66 -3.29 2.23 -7.95
N ARG A 67 -3.93 3.25 -7.36
CA ARG A 67 -3.52 4.65 -7.48
C ARG A 67 -2.14 4.90 -6.88
N ALA A 68 -1.82 4.28 -5.75
CA ALA A 68 -0.50 4.41 -5.12
C ALA A 68 0.63 3.91 -6.02
N ALA A 69 0.39 2.84 -6.80
CA ALA A 69 1.36 2.34 -7.76
C ALA A 69 1.57 3.30 -8.93
N LEU A 70 0.51 3.96 -9.41
CA LEU A 70 0.62 5.03 -10.40
C LEU A 70 1.43 6.22 -9.87
N ILE A 71 1.17 6.68 -8.64
CA ILE A 71 1.91 7.80 -8.02
C ILE A 71 3.39 7.45 -7.86
N ALA A 72 3.71 6.25 -7.35
CA ALA A 72 5.09 5.80 -7.23
C ALA A 72 5.79 5.72 -8.60
N HIS A 73 5.07 5.25 -9.63
CA HIS A 73 5.57 5.27 -11.00
C HIS A 73 5.80 6.68 -11.53
N TRP A 74 4.94 7.64 -11.18
CA TRP A 74 5.06 9.03 -11.63
C TRP A 74 6.40 9.67 -11.26
N HIS A 75 6.98 9.32 -10.10
CA HIS A 75 8.31 9.77 -9.70
C HIS A 75 9.43 9.37 -10.70
N VAL A 76 9.20 8.35 -11.55
CA VAL A 76 10.15 7.99 -12.62
C VAL A 76 10.17 9.06 -13.70
N HIS A 77 9.02 9.67 -14.02
CA HIS A 77 8.93 10.74 -15.01
C HIS A 77 9.46 12.07 -14.46
N THR A 78 9.09 12.42 -13.23
CA THR A 78 9.52 13.68 -12.59
C THR A 78 10.95 13.62 -12.06
N ARG A 79 11.53 12.42 -11.92
CA ARG A 79 12.79 12.15 -11.21
C ARG A 79 12.77 12.61 -9.75
N GLU A 80 11.59 12.83 -9.18
CA GLU A 80 11.43 13.18 -7.78
C GLU A 80 11.86 12.02 -6.89
N LYS A 81 12.51 12.37 -5.78
CA LYS A 81 12.95 11.42 -4.76
C LYS A 81 12.49 11.92 -3.38
N PRO A 82 11.20 11.76 -3.05
CA PRO A 82 10.63 12.38 -1.85
C PRO A 82 11.17 11.80 -0.54
N TYR A 83 11.78 10.62 -0.58
CA TYR A 83 12.17 9.87 0.60
C TYR A 83 13.66 10.02 0.86
N GLU A 84 14.03 10.89 1.79
CA GLU A 84 15.43 11.14 2.16
C GLU A 84 15.85 10.31 3.38
N CYS A 85 17.06 9.75 3.33
CA CYS A 85 17.70 9.14 4.48
C CYS A 85 18.27 10.20 5.41
N ALA A 86 17.76 10.28 6.64
CA ALA A 86 18.24 11.25 7.63
C ALA A 86 19.73 11.09 7.99
N GLN A 87 20.25 9.85 7.94
CA GLN A 87 21.64 9.55 8.33
C GLN A 87 22.67 9.92 7.27
N CYS A 88 22.37 9.70 5.98
CA CYS A 88 23.35 9.90 4.90
C CYS A 88 22.85 10.81 3.76
N ARG A 89 21.68 11.43 3.92
CA ARG A 89 21.05 12.38 2.97
C ARG A 89 20.76 11.83 1.58
N LYS A 90 20.87 10.51 1.37
CA LYS A 90 20.50 9.87 0.10
C LYS A 90 18.99 9.86 -0.06
N SER A 91 18.51 10.34 -1.20
CA SER A 91 17.08 10.35 -1.54
C SER A 91 16.68 9.18 -2.44
N PHE A 92 15.45 8.71 -2.27
CA PHE A 92 14.85 7.57 -2.97
C PHE A 92 13.45 7.94 -3.49
N SER A 93 13.05 7.32 -4.60
CA SER A 93 11.72 7.52 -5.20
C SER A 93 10.61 6.74 -4.49
N HIS A 94 10.96 5.73 -3.69
CA HIS A 94 10.04 4.84 -2.98
C HIS A 94 10.45 4.70 -1.50
N SER A 95 9.47 4.73 -0.59
CA SER A 95 9.70 4.57 0.84
C SER A 95 10.30 3.20 1.19
N SER A 96 9.84 2.12 0.54
CA SER A 96 10.35 0.77 0.77
C SER A 96 11.84 0.63 0.46
N THR A 97 12.32 1.35 -0.56
CA THR A 97 13.75 1.40 -0.91
C THR A 97 14.54 2.14 0.17
N LEU A 98 14.02 3.26 0.68
CA LEU A 98 14.61 3.97 1.82
C LEU A 98 14.66 3.07 3.06
N SER A 99 13.57 2.39 3.43
CA SER A 99 13.54 1.50 4.61
C SER A 99 14.53 0.35 4.48
N ARG A 100 14.69 -0.24 3.28
CA ARG A 100 15.72 -1.26 3.04
C ARG A 100 17.13 -0.68 3.13
N HIS A 101 17.34 0.53 2.63
CA HIS A 101 18.62 1.21 2.75
C HIS A 101 18.98 1.50 4.21
N GLN A 102 18.02 1.99 5.00
CA GLN A 102 18.21 2.28 6.42
C GLN A 102 18.58 1.05 7.25
N ARG A 103 18.01 -0.13 6.93
CA ARG A 103 18.37 -1.40 7.58
C ARG A 103 19.81 -1.87 7.32
N ARG A 104 20.50 -1.27 6.36
CA ARG A 104 21.88 -1.63 5.99
C ARG A 104 22.92 -0.66 6.55
N HIS A 105 22.49 0.41 7.20
CA HIS A 105 23.36 1.19 8.09
C HIS A 105 23.52 0.44 9.41
#